data_AF-A0A2R6AMK4-F1
#
_entry.id   AF-A0A2R6AMK4-F1
#
_cell.length_a   1.000
_cell.length_b   1.000
_cell.length_c   1.000
_cell.angle_alpha   90.00
_cell.angle_beta   90.00
_cell.angle_gamma   90.00
#
_symmetry.space_group_name_H-M   'P 1'
#
loop_
_entity.id
_entity.type
_entity.pdbx_description
1 polymer ?
#
loop_
_entity_poly.entity_id
_entity_poly.type
_entity_poly.pdbx_seq_one_letter_code
_entity_poly.pdbx_strand_id
1 'polypeptide(L)'
;MSGCALIKGHRVFSVLRSYSLKHECGEELSPPLLAYRDAVNRVLEEPWDNIEWEKEKVKGKKQWRLIPKYKVDVKSKEYKKELRESLLQEWPYAAHWVDLAIKTAYSILKSWRKNY
;
A
#
# COMPACT_ATOMS: atom_id res chain seq x y z
N MET A 1 -31.62 36.61 -28.76
CA MET A 1 -32.70 35.65 -28.43
C MET A 1 -32.14 34.25 -28.64
N SER A 2 -31.57 33.61 -27.63
CA SER A 2 -32.20 32.92 -26.48
C SER A 2 -32.63 31.48 -26.82
N GLY A 3 -32.10 30.54 -26.02
CA GLY A 3 -32.54 29.14 -25.89
C GLY A 3 -31.61 28.11 -26.52
N CYS A 4 -31.19 27.02 -25.87
CA CYS A 4 -31.13 26.61 -24.47
C CYS A 4 -30.13 25.43 -24.42
N ALA A 5 -29.45 25.25 -23.29
CA ALA A 5 -28.41 24.25 -23.07
C ALA A 5 -28.91 22.80 -23.10
N LEU A 6 -27.98 21.84 -23.30
CA LEU A 6 -28.04 20.53 -22.64
C LEU A 6 -26.62 19.92 -22.57
N ILE A 7 -26.05 19.94 -21.37
CA ILE A 7 -24.83 19.24 -20.99
C ILE A 7 -25.14 17.75 -20.94
N LYS A 8 -24.41 16.92 -21.70
CA LYS A 8 -24.32 15.48 -21.44
C LYS A 8 -22.84 15.12 -21.23
N GLY A 9 -22.57 14.61 -20.03
CA GLY A 9 -21.24 14.33 -19.54
C GLY A 9 -20.50 13.31 -20.39
N HIS A 10 -19.28 13.65 -20.81
CA HIS A 10 -18.30 12.68 -21.23
C HIS A 10 -17.53 12.21 -20.01
N ARG A 11 -17.84 10.98 -19.59
CA ARG A 11 -16.98 10.19 -18.72
C ARG A 11 -15.71 9.91 -19.52
N VAL A 12 -14.64 10.67 -19.28
CA VAL A 12 -13.34 10.40 -19.89
C VAL A 12 -12.81 9.11 -19.25
N PHE A 13 -13.16 7.97 -19.81
CA PHE A 13 -12.39 6.75 -19.60
C PHE A 13 -11.05 7.00 -20.29
N SER A 14 -10.06 7.47 -19.55
CA SER A 14 -8.68 7.45 -20.03
C SER A 14 -8.35 5.99 -20.31
N VAL A 15 -8.23 5.63 -21.59
CA VAL A 15 -7.81 4.30 -22.04
C VAL A 15 -6.47 4.01 -21.37
N LEU A 16 -6.44 3.06 -20.44
CA LEU A 16 -5.20 2.60 -19.82
C LEU A 16 -4.39 1.87 -20.91
N ARG A 17 -3.46 2.57 -21.56
CA ARG A 17 -2.55 1.95 -22.52
C ARG A 17 -1.47 1.20 -21.75
N SER A 18 -1.59 -0.12 -21.66
CA SER A 18 -0.49 -0.98 -21.25
C SER A 18 0.47 -1.09 -22.43
N TYR A 19 1.61 -0.40 -22.37
CA TYR A 19 2.68 -0.57 -23.33
C TYR A 19 3.49 -1.81 -22.94
N SER A 20 3.54 -2.82 -23.81
CA SER A 20 4.51 -3.90 -23.70
C SER A 20 5.88 -3.33 -24.06
N LEU A 21 6.64 -2.87 -23.07
CA LEU A 21 8.03 -2.50 -23.25
C LEU A 21 8.86 -3.78 -23.44
N LYS A 22 9.44 -3.96 -24.62
CA LYS A 22 10.51 -4.94 -24.84
C LYS A 22 11.75 -4.44 -24.10
N HIS A 23 11.94 -4.85 -22.85
CA HIS A 23 13.19 -4.63 -22.15
C HIS A 23 14.05 -5.89 -22.28
N GLU A 24 15.09 -5.80 -23.09
CA GLU A 24 16.11 -6.87 -23.21
C GLU A 24 17.16 -6.79 -22.08
N CYS A 25 17.12 -5.77 -21.22
CA CYS A 25 18.15 -5.53 -20.21
C CYS A 25 17.59 -5.49 -18.78
N GLY A 26 17.85 -6.55 -18.01
CA GLY A 26 17.47 -6.62 -16.58
C GLY A 26 18.17 -5.58 -15.70
N GLU A 27 19.30 -5.03 -16.16
CA GLU A 27 20.05 -4.01 -15.42
C GLU A 27 19.29 -2.67 -15.33
N GLU A 28 18.48 -2.33 -16.33
CA GLU A 28 17.68 -1.09 -16.33
C GLU A 28 16.45 -1.18 -15.41
N LEU A 29 15.90 -2.39 -15.26
CA LEU A 29 14.73 -2.64 -14.40
C LEU A 29 15.11 -2.88 -12.94
N SER A 30 16.36 -3.25 -12.66
CA SER A 30 16.83 -3.53 -11.31
C SER A 30 16.66 -2.32 -10.36
N PRO A 31 17.11 -1.09 -10.70
CA PRO A 31 16.96 0.06 -9.82
C PRO A 31 15.51 0.36 -9.36
N PRO A 32 14.51 0.49 -10.26
CA PRO A 32 13.14 0.76 -9.83
C PRO A 32 12.51 -0.41 -9.05
N LEU A 33 12.86 -1.66 -9.38
CA LEU A 33 12.36 -2.83 -8.65
C LEU A 33 12.93 -2.91 -7.23
N LEU A 34 14.22 -2.63 -7.07
CA LEU A 34 14.89 -2.57 -5.76
C LEU A 34 14.30 -1.43 -4.92
N ALA A 35 14.17 -0.24 -5.49
CA ALA A 35 13.54 0.88 -4.79
C ALA A 35 12.10 0.56 -4.37
N TYR A 36 11.30 -0.08 -5.24
CA TYR A 36 9.94 -0.50 -4.89
C TYR A 36 9.92 -1.52 -3.75
N ARG A 37 10.80 -2.54 -3.80
CA ARG A 37 10.96 -3.51 -2.71
C ARG A 37 11.32 -2.80 -1.40
N ASP A 38 12.26 -1.86 -1.45
CA ASP A 38 12.75 -1.16 -0.26
C ASP A 38 11.66 -0.24 0.33
N ALA A 39 10.85 0.41 -0.52
CA ALA A 39 9.66 1.14 -0.06
C ALA A 39 8.63 0.21 0.60
N VAL A 40 8.37 -0.98 0.03
CA VAL A 40 7.49 -1.96 0.68
C VAL A 40 8.04 -2.40 2.03
N ASN A 41 9.34 -2.70 2.12
CA ASN A 41 9.98 -3.13 3.36
C ASN A 41 9.92 -2.04 4.44
N ARG A 42 10.22 -0.78 4.08
CA ARG A 42 10.15 0.35 5.01
C ARG A 42 8.74 0.56 5.58
N VAL A 43 7.70 0.34 4.77
CA VAL A 43 6.31 0.36 5.26
C VAL A 43 5.99 -0.82 6.18
N LEU A 44 6.64 -1.97 6.00
CA LEU A 44 6.42 -3.16 6.83
C LEU A 44 7.13 -3.05 8.18
N GLU A 45 8.34 -2.51 8.22
CA GLU A 45 9.20 -2.43 9.41
C GLU A 45 8.50 -1.70 10.58
N GLU A 46 7.96 -0.51 10.33
CA GLU A 46 7.38 0.30 11.40
C GLU A 46 6.17 -0.37 12.09
N PRO A 47 5.14 -0.89 11.37
CA PRO A 47 4.08 -1.67 12.00
C PRO A 47 4.58 -2.93 12.68
N TRP A 48 5.61 -3.58 12.12
CA TRP A 48 6.16 -4.84 12.62
C TRP A 48 6.83 -4.69 13.97
N ASP A 49 7.66 -3.66 14.13
CA ASP A 49 8.34 -3.33 15.39
C ASP A 49 7.37 -2.90 16.49
N ASN A 50 6.19 -2.44 16.10
CA ASN A 50 5.11 -2.01 17.00
C ASN A 50 4.07 -3.10 17.29
N ILE A 51 4.36 -4.37 16.98
CA ILE A 51 3.48 -5.50 17.29
C ILE A 51 3.58 -5.88 18.76
N GLU A 52 2.43 -5.89 19.43
CA GLU A 52 2.21 -6.54 20.71
C GLU A 52 1.38 -7.81 20.54
N TRP A 53 1.59 -8.77 21.43
CA TRP A 53 0.90 -10.05 21.40
C TRP A 53 -0.11 -10.15 22.54
N GLU A 54 -1.39 -10.33 22.19
CA GLU A 54 -2.44 -10.57 23.17
C GLU A 54 -2.90 -12.02 23.12
N LYS A 55 -3.08 -12.64 24.29
CA LYS A 55 -3.66 -13.98 24.39
C LYS A 55 -5.19 -13.88 24.34
N GLU A 56 -5.77 -14.38 23.25
CA GLU A 56 -7.21 -14.53 23.12
C GLU A 56 -7.62 -16.01 23.10
N LYS A 57 -8.71 -16.32 23.80
CA LYS A 57 -9.29 -17.67 23.77
C LYS A 57 -10.04 -17.87 22.47
N VAL A 58 -9.73 -18.96 21.76
CA VAL A 58 -10.46 -19.30 20.53
C VAL A 58 -11.88 -19.71 20.89
N LYS A 59 -12.87 -18.99 20.34
CA LYS A 59 -14.29 -19.26 20.59
C LYS A 59 -14.61 -20.74 20.29
N GLY A 60 -15.23 -21.42 21.26
CA GLY A 60 -15.62 -22.83 21.13
C GLY A 60 -14.49 -23.86 21.26
N LYS A 61 -13.25 -23.45 21.53
CA LYS A 61 -12.11 -24.37 21.75
C LYS A 61 -11.46 -24.15 23.12
N LYS A 62 -10.76 -25.17 23.62
CA LYS A 62 -9.91 -25.07 24.83
C LYS A 62 -8.53 -24.44 24.55
N GLN A 63 -8.32 -23.95 23.32
CA GLN A 63 -7.06 -23.41 22.85
C GLN A 63 -7.01 -21.88 22.98
N TRP A 64 -5.80 -21.37 23.22
CA TRP A 64 -5.46 -19.96 23.22
C TRP A 64 -4.65 -19.61 21.97
N ARG A 65 -4.89 -18.43 21.39
CA ARG A 65 -4.15 -17.88 20.25
C ARG A 65 -3.50 -16.57 20.67
N LEU A 66 -2.28 -16.33 20.19
CA LEU A 66 -1.65 -15.02 20.26
C LEU A 66 -2.11 -14.20 19.06
N ILE A 67 -2.74 -13.06 19.31
CA ILE A 67 -3.20 -12.15 18.25
C ILE A 67 -2.30 -10.92 18.25
N PRO A 68 -1.73 -10.55 17.09
CA PRO A 68 -0.94 -9.34 16.98
C PRO A 68 -1.84 -8.09 17.03
N LYS A 69 -1.49 -7.14 17.88
CA LYS A 69 -2.06 -5.80 17.99
C LYS A 69 -0.97 -4.77 17.68
N TYR A 70 -1.33 -3.68 17.02
CA TYR A 70 -0.39 -2.60 16.71
C TYR A 70 -0.50 -1.52 17.78
N LYS A 71 0.62 -1.04 18.30
CA LYS A 71 0.68 0.13 19.20
C LYS A 71 0.25 1.41 18.50
N VAL A 72 0.55 1.52 17.21
CA VAL A 72 0.27 2.68 16.38
C VAL A 72 -1.06 2.47 15.66
N ASP A 73 -1.86 3.54 15.52
CA ASP A 73 -3.03 3.51 14.66
C ASP A 73 -2.62 3.59 13.18
N VAL A 74 -2.19 2.44 12.65
CA VAL A 74 -1.84 2.27 11.24
C VAL A 74 -2.99 2.60 10.28
N LYS A 75 -4.23 2.71 10.77
CA LYS A 75 -5.40 3.02 9.93
C LYS A 75 -5.70 4.51 9.86
N SER A 76 -5.20 5.31 10.81
CA SER A 76 -5.42 6.75 10.85
C SER A 76 -4.97 7.43 9.56
N LYS A 77 -5.63 8.55 9.23
CA LYS A 77 -5.33 9.28 7.99
C LYS A 77 -3.99 10.00 8.12
N GLU A 78 -3.74 10.52 9.32
CA GLU A 78 -2.56 11.26 9.72
C GLU A 78 -1.32 10.37 9.58
N TYR A 79 -1.35 9.18 10.19
CA TYR A 79 -0.26 8.19 10.06
C TYR A 79 0.05 7.85 8.60
N LYS A 80 -0.98 7.57 7.80
CA LYS A 80 -0.78 7.24 6.37
C LYS A 80 -0.21 8.40 5.58
N LYS A 81 -0.58 9.64 5.94
CA LYS A 81 -0.07 10.85 5.29
C LYS A 81 1.40 11.06 5.64
N GLU A 82 1.76 10.99 6.92
CA GLU A 82 3.14 11.13 7.39
C GLU A 82 4.06 10.05 6.82
N LEU A 83 3.60 8.80 6.84
CA LEU A 83 4.31 7.68 6.22
C LEU A 83 4.54 7.93 4.72
N ARG A 84 3.51 8.35 3.99
CA ARG A 84 3.63 8.66 2.55
C ARG A 84 4.59 9.83 2.30
N GLU A 85 4.50 10.89 3.08
CA GLU A 85 5.38 12.06 2.96
C GLU A 85 6.84 11.69 3.22
N SER A 86 7.11 10.86 4.25
CA SER A 86 8.46 10.38 4.55
C SER A 86 9.04 9.52 3.44
N LEU A 87 8.23 8.64 2.81
CA LEU A 87 8.66 7.81 1.70
C LEU A 87 8.96 8.63 0.44
N LEU A 88 8.26 9.74 0.23
CA LEU A 88 8.44 10.60 -0.94
C LEU A 88 9.67 11.50 -0.88
N GLN A 89 10.21 11.80 0.31
CA GLN A 89 11.36 12.71 0.45
C GLN A 89 12.60 12.24 -0.33
N GLU A 90 12.81 10.93 -0.43
CA GLU A 90 13.99 10.33 -1.09
C GLU A 90 13.59 9.50 -2.33
N TRP A 91 12.39 9.71 -2.88
CA TRP A 91 11.84 8.85 -3.93
C TRP A 91 12.13 9.40 -5.35
N PRO A 92 12.97 8.72 -6.16
CA PRO A 92 13.37 9.22 -7.47
C PRO A 92 12.37 8.86 -8.60
N TYR A 93 11.32 8.08 -8.32
CA TYR A 93 10.36 7.58 -9.32
C TYR A 93 8.97 8.22 -9.18
N ALA A 94 8.02 7.81 -10.02
CA ALA A 94 6.66 8.32 -9.95
C ALA A 94 6.00 8.01 -8.59
N ALA A 95 5.33 9.00 -8.00
CA ALA A 95 4.74 8.91 -6.66
C ALA A 95 3.71 7.78 -6.49
N HIS A 96 3.01 7.40 -7.56
CA HIS A 96 2.02 6.31 -7.50
C HIS A 96 2.65 4.95 -7.16
N TRP A 97 3.96 4.77 -7.36
CA TRP A 97 4.67 3.56 -6.91
C TRP A 97 4.75 3.48 -5.39
N VAL A 98 4.91 4.61 -4.70
CA VAL A 98 4.84 4.69 -3.24
C VAL A 98 3.44 4.33 -2.76
N ASP A 99 2.40 4.86 -3.40
CA ASP A 99 1.01 4.54 -3.08
C ASP A 99 0.72 3.03 -3.25
N LEU A 100 1.29 2.41 -4.29
CA LEU A 100 1.18 0.97 -4.52
C LEU A 100 1.99 0.16 -3.49
N ALA A 101 3.17 0.63 -3.09
CA ALA A 101 4.01 -0.01 -2.08
C ALA A 101 3.28 -0.05 -0.73
N ILE A 102 2.72 1.09 -0.30
CA ILE A 102 1.89 1.20 0.90
C ILE A 102 0.72 0.22 0.81
N LYS A 103 -0.04 0.24 -0.29
CA LYS A 103 -1.18 -0.68 -0.47
C LYS A 103 -0.76 -2.15 -0.37
N THR A 104 0.38 -2.50 -0.94
CA THR A 104 0.92 -3.87 -0.94
C THR A 104 1.33 -4.30 0.47
N ALA A 105 2.10 -3.48 1.18
CA ALA A 105 2.53 -3.76 2.55
C ALA A 105 1.34 -3.95 3.50
N TYR A 106 0.33 -3.09 3.42
CA TYR A 106 -0.90 -3.23 4.22
C TYR A 106 -1.69 -4.50 3.89
N SER A 107 -1.70 -4.92 2.63
CA SER A 107 -2.32 -6.18 2.21
C SER A 107 -1.60 -7.38 2.81
N ILE A 108 -0.25 -7.36 2.80
CA ILE A 108 0.61 -8.38 3.41
C ILE A 108 0.31 -8.49 4.91
N LEU A 109 0.37 -7.37 5.64
CA LEU A 109 0.10 -7.32 7.08
C LEU A 109 -1.32 -7.82 7.42
N LYS A 110 -2.32 -7.43 6.62
CA LYS A 110 -3.70 -7.88 6.79
C LYS A 110 -3.83 -9.39 6.59
N SER A 111 -3.19 -9.94 5.57
CA SER A 111 -3.20 -11.38 5.28
C SER A 111 -2.48 -12.15 6.38
N TRP A 112 -1.29 -11.72 6.77
CA TRP A 112 -0.48 -12.33 7.82
C TRP A 112 -1.25 -12.39 9.15
N ARG A 113 -1.81 -11.26 9.61
CA ARG A 113 -2.59 -11.20 10.86
C ARG A 113 -3.81 -12.12 10.87
N LYS A 114 -4.40 -12.42 9.70
CA LYS A 114 -5.55 -13.33 9.61
C LYS A 114 -5.10 -14.79 9.77
N ASN A 115 -3.96 -15.13 9.17
CA ASN A 115 -3.47 -16.50 9.04
C ASN A 115 -2.56 -16.95 10.19
N TYR A 116 -1.98 -16.02 10.95
CA TYR A 116 -1.26 -16.29 12.20
C TYR A 116 -2.22 -16.51 13.36
#